data_AF-M2YNL9-F1
#
_entry.id   AF-M2YNL9-F1
#
_cell.length_a   1.000
_cell.length_b   1.000
_cell.length_c   1.000
_cell.angle_alpha   90.00
_cell.angle_beta   90.00
_cell.angle_gamma   90.00
#
_symmetry.space_group_name_H-M   'P 1'
#
loop_
_entity.id
_entity.type
_entity.pdbx_description
1 polymer ?
#
loop_
_entity_poly.entity_id
_entity_poly.type
_entity_poly.pdbx_seq_one_letter_code
_entity_poly.pdbx_strand_id
1 'polypeptide(L)'
;MTDGGARAGVLSKRALVIASHVVERAALAEGTDENMVVVALFQRLPYFEREREVYARIARRAAVTVVGMVDSGRPDLPHGVTPVLLRADESLAREWSVAVLTPTFGGSVVAQDLDDVDPSASTVEAARRFQGRWGFRRDEAYAEVVRLRDALGDRLPPTARIKIDEVLNSVTTPAAAPVENRAEAALRHLAGRLERRAPAKPEEPALATDPDTGLATMAGISGWLGASTDTVPLGLILITVDDLAEVGRRHGNRVRMHTEQNIADLIREDLRPLDKAVRLGTDEFLLVQPALEAADLTERSLRLERRLGALHATYPFVDLHPRTTTMLTRRRPLPVHSLRGQLKQVPSTVLWPPSHGMLPAPSGNGSTWFH
;
A
#
# COMPACT_ATOMS: atom_id res chain seq x y z
N MET A 1 -24.24 15.45 15.53
CA MET A 1 -23.36 15.51 14.34
C MET A 1 -21.93 15.38 14.85
N THR A 2 -21.11 14.37 14.56
CA THR A 2 -21.15 13.15 13.73
C THR A 2 -20.42 12.08 14.55
N ASP A 3 -21.17 11.18 15.20
CA ASP A 3 -20.68 10.29 16.27
C ASP A 3 -20.60 8.81 15.81
N GLY A 4 -20.70 8.58 14.49
CA GLY A 4 -20.73 7.24 13.88
C GLY A 4 -19.36 6.66 13.50
N GLY A 5 -18.30 7.47 13.49
CA GLY A 5 -17.05 7.16 12.78
C GLY A 5 -16.17 6.04 13.36
N ALA A 6 -16.30 5.69 14.65
CA ALA A 6 -15.42 4.71 15.29
C ALA A 6 -15.92 3.25 15.21
N ARG A 7 -17.25 3.06 15.00
CA ARG A 7 -17.86 1.73 14.79
C ARG A 7 -17.95 1.41 13.31
N ALA A 8 -18.27 2.42 12.50
CA ALA A 8 -18.40 2.33 11.06
C ALA A 8 -17.70 3.56 10.49
N GLY A 9 -16.61 3.36 9.76
CA GLY A 9 -15.81 4.49 9.31
C GLY A 9 -14.47 4.07 8.77
N VAL A 10 -13.62 5.08 8.58
CA VAL A 10 -12.25 4.90 8.14
C VAL A 10 -11.40 4.48 9.33
N LEU A 11 -10.89 3.25 9.28
CA LEU A 11 -10.08 2.60 10.30
C LEU A 11 -8.65 2.42 9.79
N SER A 12 -7.69 2.48 10.70
CA SER A 12 -6.30 2.10 10.42
C SER A 12 -6.13 0.58 10.46
N LYS A 13 -5.09 0.04 9.79
CA LYS A 13 -4.72 -1.38 9.95
C LYS A 13 -4.55 -1.78 11.42
N ARG A 14 -3.91 -0.92 12.22
CA ARG A 14 -3.69 -1.18 13.65
C ARG A 14 -5.01 -1.38 14.40
N ALA A 15 -6.00 -0.54 14.12
CA ALA A 15 -7.31 -0.65 14.73
C ALA A 15 -8.02 -1.95 14.33
N LEU A 16 -7.94 -2.33 13.06
CA LEU A 16 -8.49 -3.62 12.58
C LEU A 16 -7.82 -4.82 13.24
N VAL A 17 -6.48 -4.83 13.33
CA VAL A 17 -5.75 -5.91 14.02
C VAL A 17 -6.21 -6.03 15.47
N ILE A 18 -6.32 -4.89 16.19
CA ILE A 18 -6.80 -4.88 17.57
C ILE A 18 -8.24 -5.41 17.65
N ALA A 19 -9.13 -4.93 16.77
CA ALA A 19 -10.53 -5.36 16.74
C ALA A 19 -10.66 -6.87 16.45
N SER A 20 -9.91 -7.39 15.48
CA SER A 20 -9.87 -8.81 15.15
C SER A 20 -9.36 -9.65 16.32
N HIS A 21 -8.25 -9.26 16.95
CA HIS A 21 -7.74 -9.95 18.14
C HIS A 21 -8.76 -9.94 19.29
N VAL A 22 -9.54 -8.88 19.44
CA VAL A 22 -10.59 -8.78 20.46
C VAL A 22 -11.73 -9.75 20.16
N VAL A 23 -12.17 -9.87 18.90
CA VAL A 23 -13.17 -10.86 18.47
C VAL A 23 -12.66 -12.29 18.60
N GLU A 24 -11.43 -12.57 18.17
CA GLU A 24 -10.79 -13.88 18.26
C GLU A 24 -10.57 -14.32 19.71
N ARG A 25 -10.18 -13.39 20.60
CA ARG A 25 -10.08 -13.68 22.04
C ARG A 25 -11.44 -13.95 22.66
N ALA A 26 -12.49 -13.24 22.24
CA ALA A 26 -13.83 -13.53 22.71
C ALA A 26 -14.28 -14.94 22.27
N ALA A 27 -13.91 -15.38 21.06
CA ALA A 27 -14.16 -16.75 20.58
C ALA A 27 -13.44 -17.83 21.41
N LEU A 28 -12.31 -17.48 22.03
CA LEU A 28 -11.52 -18.39 22.86
C LEU A 28 -11.81 -18.26 24.36
N ALA A 29 -12.62 -17.29 24.77
CA ALA A 29 -12.98 -17.09 26.16
C ALA A 29 -13.72 -18.32 26.70
N GLU A 30 -13.51 -18.63 27.98
CA GLU A 30 -14.23 -19.73 28.62
C GLU A 30 -15.74 -19.42 28.63
N GLY A 31 -16.49 -20.31 28.01
CA GLY A 31 -17.93 -20.24 27.81
C GLY A 31 -18.44 -21.64 27.44
N THR A 32 -19.75 -21.82 27.51
CA THR A 32 -20.48 -23.06 27.23
C THR A 32 -19.98 -23.73 25.93
N ASP A 33 -19.91 -25.08 25.93
CA ASP A 33 -19.59 -25.95 24.76
C ASP A 33 -20.66 -25.81 23.66
N GLU A 34 -20.80 -24.61 23.13
CA GLU A 34 -21.75 -24.25 22.11
C GLU A 34 -21.16 -24.46 20.73
N ASN A 35 -22.01 -24.87 19.79
CA ASN A 35 -21.62 -24.95 18.39
C ASN A 35 -21.21 -23.56 17.89
N MET A 36 -19.91 -23.40 17.64
CA MET A 36 -19.33 -22.14 17.19
C MET A 36 -18.92 -22.22 15.71
N VAL A 37 -19.26 -21.17 14.96
CA VAL A 37 -18.75 -20.89 13.62
C VAL A 37 -17.74 -19.75 13.71
N VAL A 38 -16.59 -19.93 13.05
CA VAL A 38 -15.66 -18.84 12.77
C VAL A 38 -15.36 -18.77 11.28
N VAL A 39 -15.55 -17.60 10.68
CA VAL A 39 -15.16 -17.32 9.30
C VAL A 39 -14.20 -16.13 9.30
N ALA A 40 -13.01 -16.32 8.76
CA ALA A 40 -12.02 -15.26 8.64
C ALA A 40 -11.46 -15.15 7.21
N LEU A 41 -11.30 -13.92 6.72
CA LEU A 41 -10.73 -13.62 5.42
C LEU A 41 -9.40 -12.87 5.61
N PHE A 42 -8.33 -13.42 5.06
CA PHE A 42 -7.01 -12.82 5.05
C PHE A 42 -6.65 -12.40 3.63
N GLN A 43 -6.24 -11.15 3.47
CA GLN A 43 -5.83 -10.66 2.16
C GLN A 43 -4.57 -11.36 1.62
N ARG A 44 -3.71 -11.93 2.49
CA ARG A 44 -2.50 -12.68 2.10
C ARG A 44 -2.07 -13.70 3.15
N LEU A 45 -1.36 -14.75 2.73
CA LEU A 45 -0.79 -15.78 3.60
C LEU A 45 0.15 -15.26 4.70
N PRO A 46 1.08 -14.30 4.47
CA PRO A 46 1.94 -13.79 5.54
C PRO A 46 1.20 -13.10 6.69
N TYR A 47 -0.04 -12.65 6.47
CA TYR A 47 -0.89 -12.15 7.56
C TYR A 47 -1.48 -13.29 8.37
N PHE A 48 -1.88 -14.38 7.72
CA PHE A 48 -2.37 -15.58 8.40
C PHE A 48 -1.27 -16.27 9.22
N GLU A 49 -0.04 -16.37 8.72
CA GLU A 49 1.06 -17.06 9.43
C GLU A 49 1.33 -16.48 10.83
N ARG A 50 1.09 -15.18 11.01
CA ARG A 50 1.20 -14.53 12.34
C ARG A 50 0.12 -14.98 13.31
N GLU A 51 -1.04 -15.37 12.80
CA GLU A 51 -2.23 -15.77 13.55
C GLU A 51 -2.44 -17.30 13.55
N ARG A 52 -1.54 -18.07 12.92
CA ARG A 52 -1.67 -19.52 12.72
C ARG A 52 -2.01 -20.29 13.99
N GLU A 53 -1.33 -19.98 15.10
CA GLU A 53 -1.57 -20.61 16.40
C GLU A 53 -2.94 -20.27 16.98
N VAL A 54 -3.42 -19.04 16.78
CA VAL A 54 -4.74 -18.59 17.23
C VAL A 54 -5.83 -19.39 16.53
N TYR A 55 -5.75 -19.50 15.20
CA TYR A 55 -6.72 -20.26 14.41
C TYR A 55 -6.63 -21.77 14.66
N ALA A 56 -5.46 -22.30 14.99
CA ALA A 56 -5.33 -23.68 15.46
C ALA A 56 -6.07 -23.93 16.78
N ARG A 57 -6.11 -22.96 17.70
CA ARG A 57 -6.90 -23.05 18.94
C ARG A 57 -8.39 -22.91 18.67
N ILE A 58 -8.78 -21.97 17.82
CA ILE A 58 -10.18 -21.76 17.44
C ILE A 58 -10.74 -23.04 16.80
N ALA A 59 -10.01 -23.65 15.86
CA ALA A 59 -10.43 -24.86 15.16
C ALA A 59 -10.60 -26.09 16.06
N ARG A 60 -9.98 -26.12 17.26
CA ARG A 60 -10.21 -27.19 18.25
C ARG A 60 -11.52 -27.05 19.02
N ARG A 61 -12.10 -25.84 19.06
CA ARG A 61 -13.34 -25.53 19.79
C ARG A 61 -14.54 -25.34 18.86
N ALA A 62 -14.30 -24.77 17.67
CA ALA A 62 -15.34 -24.48 16.70
C ALA A 62 -15.90 -25.76 16.08
N ALA A 63 -17.21 -25.78 15.82
CA ALA A 63 -17.81 -26.79 14.97
C ALA A 63 -17.21 -26.72 13.55
N VAL A 64 -16.98 -25.50 13.07
CA VAL A 64 -16.33 -25.20 11.79
C VAL A 64 -15.53 -23.89 11.86
N THR A 65 -14.31 -23.93 11.33
CA THR A 65 -13.47 -22.74 11.12
C THR A 65 -13.13 -22.63 9.65
N VAL A 66 -13.54 -21.54 9.01
CA VAL A 66 -13.25 -21.25 7.61
C VAL A 66 -12.24 -20.11 7.53
N VAL A 67 -11.16 -20.33 6.77
CA VAL A 67 -10.16 -19.30 6.49
C VAL A 67 -10.08 -19.10 4.98
N GLY A 68 -10.58 -17.95 4.53
CA GLY A 68 -10.44 -17.49 3.15
C GLY A 68 -9.12 -16.74 2.96
N MET A 69 -8.41 -16.98 1.85
CA MET A 69 -7.23 -16.19 1.52
C MET A 69 -6.94 -16.06 0.03
N VAL A 70 -6.28 -14.95 -0.31
CA VAL A 70 -5.73 -14.75 -1.65
C VAL A 70 -4.38 -15.45 -1.74
N ASP A 71 -4.35 -16.59 -2.40
CA ASP A 71 -3.11 -17.29 -2.73
C ASP A 71 -3.25 -18.07 -4.05
N SER A 72 -2.12 -18.30 -4.70
CA SER A 72 -1.97 -19.08 -5.92
C SER A 72 -1.92 -20.59 -5.69
N GLY A 73 -1.68 -21.03 -4.46
CA GLY A 73 -1.61 -22.44 -4.06
C GLY A 73 -2.46 -22.75 -2.84
N ARG A 74 -2.71 -24.05 -2.58
CA ARG A 74 -3.40 -24.47 -1.35
C ARG A 74 -2.45 -24.24 -0.16
N PRO A 75 -2.80 -23.35 0.79
CA PRO A 75 -1.98 -23.07 1.96
C PRO A 75 -1.92 -24.29 2.90
N ASP A 76 -0.80 -24.47 3.57
CA ASP A 76 -0.68 -25.42 4.69
C ASP A 76 -1.33 -24.81 5.93
N LEU A 77 -2.62 -25.12 6.15
CA LEU A 77 -3.39 -24.62 7.28
C LEU A 77 -3.39 -25.59 8.46
N PRO A 78 -3.53 -25.09 9.70
CA PRO A 78 -3.69 -25.94 10.88
C PRO A 78 -4.84 -26.94 10.73
N HIS A 79 -4.67 -28.10 11.36
CA HIS A 79 -5.71 -29.13 11.40
C HIS A 79 -7.03 -28.56 11.93
N GLY A 80 -8.14 -28.90 11.26
CA GLY A 80 -9.49 -28.42 11.58
C GLY A 80 -9.88 -27.09 10.92
N VAL A 81 -8.94 -26.38 10.31
CA VAL A 81 -9.23 -25.19 9.51
C VAL A 81 -9.62 -25.60 8.09
N THR A 82 -10.73 -25.05 7.60
CA THR A 82 -11.20 -25.22 6.22
C THR A 82 -10.66 -24.08 5.33
N PRO A 83 -9.70 -24.34 4.43
CA PRO A 83 -9.20 -23.32 3.52
C PRO A 83 -10.23 -22.99 2.44
N VAL A 84 -10.38 -21.70 2.12
CA VAL A 84 -11.04 -21.23 0.91
C VAL A 84 -10.10 -20.31 0.14
N LEU A 85 -9.88 -20.60 -1.15
CA LEU A 85 -9.05 -19.75 -2.00
C LEU A 85 -9.88 -18.66 -2.65
N LEU A 86 -9.37 -17.44 -2.55
CA LEU A 86 -9.93 -16.23 -3.15
C LEU A 86 -9.08 -15.82 -4.36
N ARG A 87 -9.73 -15.32 -5.40
CA ARG A 87 -9.05 -14.76 -6.58
C ARG A 87 -8.64 -13.33 -6.29
N ALA A 88 -7.44 -12.93 -6.72
CA ALA A 88 -6.89 -11.60 -6.41
C ALA A 88 -7.71 -10.42 -6.97
N ASP A 89 -8.54 -10.65 -7.98
CA ASP A 89 -9.36 -9.65 -8.67
C ASP A 89 -10.78 -9.51 -8.10
N GLU A 90 -11.20 -10.35 -7.15
CA GLU A 90 -12.55 -10.30 -6.59
C GLU A 90 -12.68 -9.34 -5.39
N SER A 91 -13.91 -8.94 -5.05
CA SER A 91 -14.16 -7.99 -3.95
C SER A 91 -13.70 -8.51 -2.59
N LEU A 92 -13.93 -9.80 -2.30
CA LEU A 92 -13.54 -10.46 -1.05
C LEU A 92 -12.02 -10.49 -0.85
N ALA A 93 -11.22 -10.44 -1.91
CA ALA A 93 -9.75 -10.37 -1.80
C ALA A 93 -9.26 -9.05 -1.17
N ARG A 94 -10.09 -8.00 -1.22
CA ARG A 94 -9.83 -6.70 -0.61
C ARG A 94 -10.57 -6.51 0.71
N GLU A 95 -11.33 -7.51 1.14
CA GLU A 95 -12.08 -7.51 2.40
C GLU A 95 -11.23 -8.15 3.51
N TRP A 96 -11.20 -7.50 4.66
CA TRP A 96 -10.71 -8.03 5.92
C TRP A 96 -11.93 -8.40 6.75
N SER A 97 -12.13 -9.69 7.03
CA SER A 97 -13.30 -10.14 7.78
C SER A 97 -12.92 -11.16 8.83
N VAL A 98 -13.52 -11.03 10.02
CA VAL A 98 -13.53 -12.04 11.08
C VAL A 98 -14.94 -12.03 11.65
N ALA A 99 -15.66 -13.14 11.52
CA ALA A 99 -17.00 -13.31 12.08
C ALA A 99 -17.01 -14.55 12.97
N VAL A 100 -17.53 -14.39 14.18
CA VAL A 100 -17.69 -15.44 15.19
C VAL A 100 -19.16 -15.47 15.59
N LEU A 101 -19.75 -16.66 15.58
CA LEU A 101 -21.15 -16.85 15.95
C LEU A 101 -21.33 -18.12 16.77
N THR A 102 -22.08 -18.00 17.86
CA THR A 102 -22.65 -19.10 18.65
C THR A 102 -24.15 -18.84 18.86
N PRO A 103 -24.92 -19.79 19.41
CA PRO A 103 -26.31 -19.57 19.82
C PRO A 103 -26.49 -18.39 20.78
N THR A 104 -25.51 -18.14 21.66
CA THR A 104 -25.61 -17.11 22.70
C THR A 104 -24.75 -15.86 22.45
N PHE A 105 -23.74 -15.94 21.58
CA PHE A 105 -22.78 -14.88 21.35
C PHE A 105 -22.55 -14.60 19.86
N GLY A 106 -22.17 -13.36 19.52
CA GLY A 106 -21.64 -13.06 18.20
C GLY A 106 -20.74 -11.85 18.19
N GLY A 107 -19.72 -11.88 17.33
CA GLY A 107 -18.80 -10.77 17.12
C GLY A 107 -18.33 -10.74 15.68
N SER A 108 -18.14 -9.54 15.15
CA SER A 108 -17.63 -9.38 13.79
C SER A 108 -16.71 -8.17 13.65
N VAL A 109 -15.77 -8.31 12.72
CA VAL A 109 -14.98 -7.24 12.12
C VAL A 109 -15.09 -7.44 10.62
N VAL A 110 -15.50 -6.41 9.89
CA VAL A 110 -15.59 -6.42 8.43
C VAL A 110 -15.07 -5.09 7.92
N ALA A 111 -14.07 -5.10 7.05
CA ALA A 111 -13.49 -3.88 6.53
C ALA A 111 -13.00 -4.04 5.09
N GLN A 112 -13.31 -3.05 4.26
CA GLN A 112 -12.85 -2.99 2.87
C GLN A 112 -11.61 -2.09 2.80
N ASP A 113 -10.56 -2.54 2.13
CA ASP A 113 -9.43 -1.66 1.80
C ASP A 113 -9.90 -0.57 0.82
N LEU A 114 -9.60 0.69 1.15
CA LEU A 114 -9.96 1.86 0.35
C LEU A 114 -8.94 2.16 -0.76
N ASP A 115 -7.81 1.46 -0.79
CA ASP A 115 -6.65 1.81 -1.62
C ASP A 115 -6.16 3.25 -1.38
N ASP A 116 -6.48 3.81 -0.21
CA ASP A 116 -6.09 5.14 0.27
C ASP A 116 -5.07 5.03 1.42
N VAL A 117 -4.29 6.09 1.61
CA VAL A 117 -3.20 6.16 2.57
C VAL A 117 -3.30 7.37 3.49
N ASP A 118 -2.97 7.16 4.76
CA ASP A 118 -2.76 8.22 5.72
C ASP A 118 -1.37 8.86 5.52
N PRO A 119 -1.28 10.14 5.13
CA PRO A 119 0.00 10.78 4.86
C PRO A 119 0.89 10.93 6.12
N SER A 120 0.32 10.77 7.31
CA SER A 120 1.06 10.87 8.58
C SER A 120 1.82 9.59 8.96
N ALA A 121 1.54 8.48 8.29
CA ALA A 121 2.11 7.19 8.62
C ALA A 121 3.57 7.03 8.17
N SER A 122 4.29 6.17 8.89
CA SER A 122 5.72 5.92 8.69
C SER A 122 6.04 4.95 7.55
N THR A 123 5.11 4.06 7.18
CA THR A 123 5.31 3.04 6.15
C THR A 123 4.06 2.93 5.29
N VAL A 124 4.21 2.43 4.05
CA VAL A 124 3.07 2.23 3.13
C VAL A 124 2.02 1.32 3.76
N GLU A 125 2.45 0.27 4.45
CA GLU A 125 1.53 -0.69 5.08
C GLU A 125 0.79 -0.10 6.28
N ALA A 126 1.46 0.71 7.10
CA ALA A 126 0.82 1.39 8.24
C ALA A 126 -0.13 2.49 7.79
N ALA A 127 0.10 3.07 6.61
CA ALA A 127 -0.72 4.15 6.06
C ALA A 127 -2.11 3.67 5.58
N ARG A 128 -2.30 2.38 5.34
CA ARG A 128 -3.53 1.84 4.75
C ARG A 128 -4.78 2.22 5.53
N ARG A 129 -5.78 2.69 4.78
CA ARG A 129 -7.09 3.06 5.29
C ARG A 129 -8.15 2.07 4.84
N PHE A 130 -9.05 1.75 5.76
CA PHE A 130 -10.08 0.75 5.54
C PHE A 130 -11.44 1.32 5.91
N GLN A 131 -12.44 1.11 5.08
CA GLN A 131 -13.82 1.40 5.45
C GLN A 131 -14.40 0.15 6.08
N GLY A 132 -14.63 0.18 7.39
CA GLY A 132 -15.05 -1.02 8.10
C GLY A 132 -16.00 -0.78 9.24
N ARG A 133 -16.55 -1.90 9.72
CA ARG A 133 -17.32 -1.97 10.95
C ARG A 133 -16.91 -3.14 11.82
N TRP A 134 -17.07 -2.97 13.13
CA TRP A 134 -16.80 -4.01 14.11
C TRP A 134 -17.73 -3.90 15.31
N GLY A 135 -17.94 -5.02 16.01
CA GLY A 135 -18.77 -5.07 17.21
C GLY A 135 -19.06 -6.48 17.72
N PHE A 136 -19.84 -6.55 18.80
CA PHE A 136 -20.24 -7.79 19.49
C PHE A 136 -21.75 -8.01 19.47
N ARG A 137 -22.39 -7.52 18.42
CA ARG A 137 -23.82 -7.68 18.18
C ARG A 137 -24.07 -9.01 17.50
N ARG A 138 -24.85 -9.88 18.14
CA ARG A 138 -25.06 -11.23 17.63
C ARG A 138 -25.88 -11.24 16.34
N ASP A 139 -26.85 -10.34 16.22
CA ASP A 139 -27.66 -10.17 15.00
C ASP A 139 -26.80 -9.72 13.80
N GLU A 140 -25.85 -8.83 14.01
CA GLU A 140 -24.91 -8.43 12.97
C GLU A 140 -23.92 -9.54 12.61
N ALA A 141 -23.37 -10.25 13.60
CA ALA A 141 -22.51 -11.40 13.34
C ALA A 141 -23.25 -12.51 12.58
N TYR A 142 -24.51 -12.75 12.90
CA TYR A 142 -25.38 -13.66 12.17
C TYR A 142 -25.50 -13.25 10.70
N ALA A 143 -25.84 -11.97 10.45
CA ALA A 143 -25.93 -11.43 9.09
C ALA A 143 -24.60 -11.55 8.33
N GLU A 144 -23.45 -11.34 8.99
CA GLU A 144 -22.14 -11.53 8.37
C GLU A 144 -21.83 -12.99 8.05
N VAL A 145 -22.15 -13.93 8.93
CA VAL A 145 -21.95 -15.36 8.65
C VAL A 145 -22.81 -15.81 7.47
N VAL A 146 -24.07 -15.35 7.38
CA VAL A 146 -24.94 -15.60 6.21
C VAL A 146 -24.33 -15.02 4.94
N ARG A 147 -23.95 -13.74 4.97
CA ARG A 147 -23.34 -13.06 3.81
C ARG A 147 -22.08 -13.76 3.34
N LEU A 148 -21.18 -14.12 4.26
CA LEU A 148 -19.92 -14.78 3.94
C LEU A 148 -20.16 -16.20 3.43
N ARG A 149 -21.07 -16.97 4.03
CA ARG A 149 -21.46 -18.29 3.53
C ARG A 149 -21.94 -18.21 2.07
N ASP A 150 -22.82 -17.26 1.78
CA ASP A 150 -23.40 -17.10 0.45
C ASP A 150 -22.37 -16.57 -0.56
N ALA A 151 -21.52 -15.63 -0.16
CA ALA A 151 -20.46 -15.06 -1.01
C ALA A 151 -19.35 -16.07 -1.33
N LEU A 152 -19.00 -16.95 -0.38
CA LEU A 152 -18.04 -18.03 -0.63
C LEU A 152 -18.68 -19.12 -1.51
N GLY A 153 -19.98 -19.37 -1.37
CA GLY A 153 -20.76 -20.21 -2.28
C GLY A 153 -20.19 -21.62 -2.41
N ASP A 154 -20.02 -22.09 -3.65
CA ASP A 154 -19.52 -23.44 -3.96
C ASP A 154 -18.05 -23.67 -3.58
N ARG A 155 -17.33 -22.61 -3.17
CA ARG A 155 -15.97 -22.72 -2.65
C ARG A 155 -15.94 -23.29 -1.23
N LEU A 156 -17.05 -23.24 -0.50
CA LEU A 156 -17.19 -23.89 0.78
C LEU A 156 -17.42 -25.39 0.57
N PRO A 157 -16.60 -26.28 1.17
CA PRO A 157 -16.89 -27.70 1.17
C PRO A 157 -18.29 -27.98 1.75
N PRO A 158 -19.05 -28.94 1.19
CA PRO A 158 -20.41 -29.25 1.67
C PRO A 158 -20.48 -29.51 3.17
N THR A 159 -19.47 -30.17 3.74
CA THR A 159 -19.36 -30.44 5.19
C THR A 159 -19.22 -29.18 6.02
N ALA A 160 -18.49 -28.17 5.54
CA ALA A 160 -18.38 -26.88 6.21
C ALA A 160 -19.70 -26.10 6.12
N ARG A 161 -20.35 -26.12 4.95
CA ARG A 161 -21.64 -25.46 4.73
C ARG A 161 -22.74 -26.00 5.66
N ILE A 162 -22.86 -27.32 5.77
CA ILE A 162 -23.83 -27.99 6.67
C ILE A 162 -23.61 -27.53 8.12
N LYS A 163 -22.37 -27.53 8.60
CA LYS A 163 -22.03 -27.10 9.97
C LYS A 163 -22.35 -25.62 10.21
N ILE A 164 -22.10 -24.76 9.22
CA ILE A 164 -22.50 -23.34 9.30
C ILE A 164 -24.03 -23.23 9.44
N ASP A 165 -24.77 -23.95 8.60
CA ASP A 165 -26.24 -23.92 8.61
C ASP A 165 -26.81 -24.48 9.92
N GLU A 166 -26.23 -25.53 10.51
CA GLU A 166 -26.59 -26.05 11.82
C GLU A 166 -26.47 -24.99 12.93
N VAL A 167 -25.36 -24.24 12.94
CA VAL A 167 -25.17 -23.16 13.92
C VAL A 167 -26.15 -22.03 13.69
N LEU A 168 -26.33 -21.59 12.44
CA LEU A 168 -27.32 -20.55 12.09
C LEU A 168 -28.74 -20.95 12.55
N ASN A 169 -29.14 -22.21 12.34
CA ASN A 169 -30.45 -22.71 12.77
C ASN A 169 -30.58 -22.83 14.29
N SER A 170 -29.48 -22.97 15.02
CA SER A 170 -29.47 -23.04 16.49
C SER A 170 -29.61 -21.68 17.17
N VAL A 171 -29.42 -20.56 16.45
CA VAL A 171 -29.63 -19.20 16.96
C VAL A 171 -31.13 -18.91 17.04
N THR A 172 -31.77 -19.40 18.10
CA THR A 172 -33.23 -19.30 18.31
C THR A 172 -33.63 -18.20 19.27
N THR A 173 -32.72 -17.77 20.15
CA THR A 173 -33.00 -16.71 21.12
C THR A 173 -32.84 -15.34 20.48
N PRO A 174 -33.56 -14.31 20.96
CA PRO A 174 -33.26 -12.92 20.60
C PRO A 174 -31.92 -12.49 21.20
N ALA A 175 -31.19 -11.63 20.49
CA ALA A 175 -29.97 -11.02 21.00
C ALA A 175 -30.23 -10.27 22.32
N ALA A 176 -29.28 -10.30 23.25
CA ALA A 176 -29.38 -9.60 24.53
C ALA A 176 -29.02 -8.12 24.36
N ALA A 177 -29.82 -7.42 23.53
CA ALA A 177 -29.51 -6.09 23.01
C ALA A 177 -29.03 -5.08 24.08
N PRO A 178 -29.58 -4.99 25.30
CA PRO A 178 -29.09 -4.03 26.30
C PRO A 178 -27.66 -4.30 26.79
N VAL A 179 -27.26 -5.57 26.94
CA VAL A 179 -25.91 -5.94 27.39
C VAL A 179 -24.93 -5.78 26.24
N GLU A 180 -25.30 -6.25 25.06
CA GLU A 180 -24.50 -6.12 23.83
C GLU A 180 -24.23 -4.64 23.51
N ASN A 181 -25.25 -3.78 23.58
CA ASN A 181 -25.10 -2.34 23.35
C ASN A 181 -24.16 -1.65 24.36
N ARG A 182 -24.20 -2.05 25.64
CA ARG A 182 -23.31 -1.50 26.68
C ARG A 182 -21.87 -1.96 26.49
N ALA A 183 -21.67 -3.25 26.21
CA ALA A 183 -20.35 -3.80 25.93
C ALA A 183 -19.73 -3.13 24.69
N GLU A 184 -20.53 -2.94 23.64
CA GLU A 184 -20.11 -2.25 22.43
C GLU A 184 -19.73 -0.78 22.69
N ALA A 185 -20.54 -0.05 23.47
CA ALA A 185 -20.24 1.34 23.83
C ALA A 185 -18.91 1.47 24.61
N ALA A 186 -18.66 0.56 25.56
CA ALA A 186 -17.42 0.53 26.32
C ALA A 186 -16.20 0.24 25.43
N LEU A 187 -16.31 -0.75 24.55
CA LEU A 187 -15.23 -1.12 23.63
C LEU A 187 -14.95 -0.01 22.62
N ARG A 188 -15.99 0.66 22.09
CA ARG A 188 -15.85 1.81 21.20
C ARG A 188 -15.06 2.94 21.87
N HIS A 189 -15.35 3.21 23.14
CA HIS A 189 -14.63 4.21 23.92
C HIS A 189 -13.14 3.85 24.06
N LEU A 190 -12.82 2.58 24.33
CA LEU A 190 -11.45 2.11 24.45
C LEU A 190 -10.69 2.14 23.12
N ALA A 191 -11.30 1.67 22.02
CA ALA A 191 -10.70 1.69 20.69
C ALA A 191 -10.36 3.11 20.25
N GLY A 192 -11.29 4.07 20.39
CA GLY A 192 -11.05 5.46 20.05
C GLY A 192 -9.99 6.14 20.93
N ARG A 193 -9.72 5.64 22.14
CA ARG A 193 -8.61 6.10 22.99
C ARG A 193 -7.27 5.53 22.52
N LEU A 194 -7.24 4.27 22.09
CA LEU A 194 -6.04 3.62 21.55
C LEU A 194 -5.61 4.21 20.20
N GLU A 195 -6.57 4.57 19.34
CA GLU A 195 -6.29 5.25 18.08
C GLU A 195 -5.66 6.63 18.30
N ARG A 196 -6.25 7.45 19.17
CA ARG A 196 -5.76 8.80 19.50
C ARG A 196 -4.38 8.79 20.17
N ARG A 197 -4.06 7.73 20.90
CA ARG A 197 -2.72 7.48 21.43
C ARG A 197 -1.86 6.87 20.32
N ALA A 198 -1.60 7.65 19.27
CA ALA A 198 -0.52 7.32 18.35
C ALA A 198 0.75 7.15 19.20
N PRO A 199 1.50 6.03 19.05
CA PRO A 199 2.78 5.93 19.71
C PRO A 199 3.65 7.10 19.25
N ALA A 200 4.52 7.59 20.15
CA ALA A 200 5.63 8.44 19.73
C ALA A 200 6.27 7.78 18.50
N LYS A 201 6.43 8.55 17.43
CA LYS A 201 6.95 8.09 16.14
C LYS A 201 8.13 7.15 16.44
N PRO A 202 8.02 5.83 16.21
CA PRO A 202 9.13 4.95 16.48
C PRO A 202 10.32 5.53 15.71
N GLU A 203 11.47 5.61 16.39
CA GLU A 203 12.70 6.16 15.84
C GLU A 203 13.03 5.35 14.59
N GLU A 204 12.60 5.85 13.44
CA GLU A 204 12.74 5.15 12.17
C GLU A 204 14.25 5.04 11.91
N PRO A 205 14.76 3.83 11.61
CA PRO A 205 16.15 3.71 11.20
C PRO A 205 16.36 4.65 10.03
N ALA A 206 17.40 5.50 10.12
CA ALA A 206 17.70 6.48 9.10
C ALA A 206 17.71 5.80 7.74
N LEU A 207 16.84 6.26 6.82
CA LEU A 207 16.78 5.71 5.48
C LEU A 207 18.18 5.84 4.86
N ALA A 208 18.71 4.73 4.32
CA ALA A 208 19.96 4.80 3.59
C ALA A 208 19.78 5.74 2.38
N THR A 209 20.53 6.83 2.38
CA THR A 209 20.47 7.90 1.37
C THR A 209 21.73 7.91 0.52
N ASP A 210 21.58 8.43 -0.69
CA ASP A 210 22.69 8.78 -1.57
C ASP A 210 23.45 10.00 -1.00
N PRO A 211 24.78 9.94 -0.84
CA PRO A 211 25.54 11.01 -0.19
C PRO A 211 25.58 12.31 -0.99
N ASP A 212 25.50 12.23 -2.32
CA ASP A 212 25.65 13.41 -3.19
C ASP A 212 24.36 14.21 -3.29
N THR A 213 23.22 13.51 -3.38
CA THR A 213 21.90 14.13 -3.56
C THR A 213 21.09 14.19 -2.28
N GLY A 214 21.35 13.31 -1.30
CA GLY A 214 20.52 13.09 -0.11
C GLY A 214 19.19 12.37 -0.39
N LEU A 215 18.96 11.87 -1.62
CA LEU A 215 17.77 11.10 -1.96
C LEU A 215 17.86 9.70 -1.36
N ALA A 216 16.73 9.01 -1.18
CA ALA A 216 16.78 7.65 -0.67
C ALA A 216 17.45 6.70 -1.68
N THR A 217 18.00 5.59 -1.20
CA THR A 217 18.41 4.47 -2.04
C THR A 217 17.32 3.41 -2.08
N MET A 218 17.33 2.51 -3.08
CA MET A 218 16.39 1.39 -3.14
C MET A 218 16.45 0.51 -1.88
N ALA A 219 17.66 0.30 -1.35
CA ALA A 219 17.85 -0.41 -0.09
C ALA A 219 17.24 0.35 1.08
N GLY A 220 17.43 1.68 1.12
CA GLY A 220 16.89 2.56 2.16
C GLY A 220 15.38 2.51 2.28
N ILE A 221 14.65 2.45 1.16
CA ILE A 221 13.18 2.44 1.18
C ILE A 221 12.54 1.06 1.37
N SER A 222 13.33 -0.01 1.45
CA SER A 222 12.81 -1.39 1.52
C SER A 222 11.89 -1.64 2.73
N GLY A 223 12.27 -1.15 3.91
CA GLY A 223 11.45 -1.22 5.12
C GLY A 223 10.19 -0.37 5.05
N TRP A 224 10.26 0.79 4.40
CA TRP A 224 9.11 1.68 4.18
C TRP A 224 8.08 1.08 3.21
N LEU A 225 8.55 0.44 2.13
CA LEU A 225 7.71 -0.28 1.16
C LEU A 225 7.02 -1.49 1.79
N GLY A 226 7.75 -2.24 2.62
CA GLY A 226 7.34 -3.54 3.13
C GLY A 226 7.50 -4.65 2.08
N ALA A 227 7.96 -5.82 2.51
CA ALA A 227 8.25 -6.95 1.61
C ALA A 227 7.01 -7.72 1.12
N SER A 228 5.81 -7.43 1.65
CA SER A 228 4.68 -8.37 1.57
C SER A 228 3.33 -7.74 1.24
N THR A 229 3.31 -6.51 0.72
CA THR A 229 2.11 -5.67 0.75
C THR A 229 1.77 -5.09 -0.63
N ASP A 230 1.56 -5.99 -1.60
CA ASP A 230 0.96 -5.71 -2.91
C ASP A 230 -0.51 -5.22 -2.80
N THR A 231 -0.90 -4.78 -1.62
CA THR A 231 -2.23 -4.32 -1.25
C THR A 231 -2.43 -2.85 -1.55
N VAL A 232 -1.40 -2.01 -1.55
CA VAL A 232 -1.53 -0.59 -1.95
C VAL A 232 -0.96 -0.37 -3.35
N PRO A 233 -1.74 0.20 -4.29
CA PRO A 233 -1.22 0.59 -5.59
C PRO A 233 -0.19 1.71 -5.43
N LEU A 234 0.93 1.59 -6.14
CA LEU A 234 1.96 2.61 -6.21
C LEU A 234 1.99 3.21 -7.61
N GLY A 235 1.97 4.53 -7.68
CA GLY A 235 2.43 5.28 -8.83
C GLY A 235 3.94 5.37 -8.83
N LEU A 236 4.54 4.97 -9.94
CA LEU A 236 5.98 5.05 -10.17
C LEU A 236 6.25 6.04 -11.29
N ILE A 237 7.17 6.98 -11.08
CA ILE A 237 7.73 7.85 -12.13
C ILE A 237 9.22 7.55 -12.22
N LEU A 238 9.66 6.97 -13.34
CA LEU A 238 11.07 6.79 -13.64
C LEU A 238 11.55 7.99 -14.46
N ILE A 239 12.65 8.60 -14.01
CA ILE A 239 13.26 9.78 -14.61
C ILE A 239 14.69 9.43 -15.00
N THR A 240 15.09 9.74 -16.23
CA THR A 240 16.49 9.73 -16.66
C THR A 240 16.88 11.09 -17.21
N VAL A 241 18.09 11.55 -16.90
CA VAL A 241 18.65 12.81 -17.42
C VAL A 241 19.87 12.49 -18.28
N ASP A 242 19.67 12.40 -19.59
CA ASP A 242 20.64 11.83 -20.54
C ASP A 242 21.99 12.58 -20.54
N ASP A 243 21.99 13.89 -20.27
CA ASP A 243 23.19 14.75 -20.38
C ASP A 243 24.03 14.82 -19.11
N LEU A 244 23.59 14.23 -17.99
CA LEU A 244 24.23 14.46 -16.69
C LEU A 244 25.70 13.99 -16.65
N ALA A 245 26.00 12.89 -17.36
CA ALA A 245 27.37 12.41 -17.52
C ALA A 245 28.24 13.39 -18.33
N GLU A 246 27.65 14.05 -19.34
CA GLU A 246 28.35 15.02 -20.20
C GLU A 246 28.64 16.32 -19.46
N VAL A 247 27.71 16.78 -18.61
CA VAL A 247 27.91 17.95 -17.73
C VAL A 247 29.20 17.79 -16.92
N GLY A 248 29.41 16.61 -16.33
CA GLY A 248 30.64 16.32 -15.59
C GLY A 248 31.90 16.32 -16.46
N ARG A 249 31.83 15.78 -17.68
CA ARG A 249 32.97 15.77 -18.62
C ARG A 249 33.39 17.18 -19.04
N ARG A 250 32.45 18.09 -19.24
CA ARG A 250 32.72 19.44 -19.77
C ARG A 250 33.01 20.48 -18.71
N HIS A 251 32.24 20.47 -17.62
CA HIS A 251 32.25 21.54 -16.62
C HIS A 251 32.89 21.10 -15.30
N GLY A 252 33.33 19.83 -15.24
CA GLY A 252 33.98 19.24 -14.08
C GLY A 252 33.01 18.75 -13.01
N ASN A 253 33.55 17.98 -12.06
CA ASN A 253 32.77 17.27 -11.06
C ASN A 253 31.95 18.18 -10.15
N ARG A 254 32.43 19.40 -9.85
CA ARG A 254 31.69 20.34 -8.98
C ARG A 254 30.37 20.79 -9.61
N VAL A 255 30.38 21.10 -10.90
CA VAL A 255 29.17 21.51 -11.63
C VAL A 255 28.22 20.31 -11.76
N ARG A 256 28.74 19.10 -11.98
CA ARG A 256 27.93 17.88 -11.98
C ARG A 256 27.23 17.66 -10.65
N MET A 257 27.97 17.70 -9.53
CA MET A 257 27.41 17.52 -8.19
C MET A 257 26.34 18.57 -7.87
N HIS A 258 26.60 19.83 -8.21
CA HIS A 258 25.60 20.90 -8.02
C HIS A 258 24.34 20.66 -8.87
N THR A 259 24.51 20.21 -10.12
CA THR A 259 23.39 19.83 -11.00
C THR A 259 22.58 18.67 -10.42
N GLU A 260 23.26 17.63 -9.91
CA GLU A 260 22.63 16.50 -9.23
C GLU A 260 21.81 16.94 -8.01
N GLN A 261 22.35 17.85 -7.21
CA GLN A 261 21.66 18.42 -6.05
C GLN A 261 20.43 19.24 -6.46
N ASN A 262 20.55 20.07 -7.50
CA ASN A 262 19.44 20.88 -8.00
C ASN A 262 18.31 20.00 -8.57
N ILE A 263 18.66 18.91 -9.27
CA ILE A 263 17.68 17.90 -9.73
C ILE A 263 16.98 17.28 -8.51
N ALA A 264 17.74 16.88 -7.49
CA ALA A 264 17.19 16.26 -6.30
C ALA A 264 16.26 17.20 -5.52
N ASP A 265 16.62 18.48 -5.40
CA ASP A 265 15.80 19.49 -4.73
C ASP A 265 14.50 19.76 -5.48
N LEU A 266 14.57 19.92 -6.81
CA LEU A 266 13.40 20.07 -7.66
C LEU A 266 12.45 18.87 -7.55
N ILE A 267 13.00 17.65 -7.51
CA ILE A 267 12.22 16.43 -7.31
C ILE A 267 11.52 16.44 -5.94
N ARG A 268 12.19 16.91 -4.87
CA ARG A 268 11.63 16.93 -3.51
C ARG A 268 10.46 17.90 -3.35
N GLU A 269 10.47 19.02 -4.06
CA GLU A 269 9.47 20.08 -3.90
C GLU A 269 8.03 19.60 -4.18
N ASP A 270 7.85 18.62 -5.06
CA ASP A 270 6.52 18.11 -5.44
C ASP A 270 6.09 16.84 -4.67
N LEU A 271 6.90 16.38 -3.69
CA LEU A 271 6.61 15.16 -2.93
C LEU A 271 5.57 15.38 -1.83
N ARG A 272 4.59 14.49 -1.76
CA ARG A 272 3.71 14.36 -0.58
C ARG A 272 4.49 13.75 0.59
N PRO A 273 4.04 13.91 1.85
CA PRO A 273 4.75 13.38 3.03
C PRO A 273 5.11 11.89 2.97
N LEU A 274 4.24 11.07 2.36
CA LEU A 274 4.46 9.63 2.21
C LEU A 274 5.23 9.27 0.93
N ASP A 275 5.31 10.16 -0.07
CA ASP A 275 6.03 9.89 -1.32
C ASP A 275 7.54 9.76 -1.04
N LYS A 276 8.23 8.94 -1.84
CA LYS A 276 9.69 8.79 -1.77
C LYS A 276 10.33 9.03 -3.13
N ALA A 277 11.39 9.82 -3.13
CA ALA A 277 12.31 9.94 -4.24
C ALA A 277 13.55 9.09 -3.98
N VAL A 278 13.94 8.31 -4.98
CA VAL A 278 15.00 7.32 -4.91
C VAL A 278 16.02 7.58 -6.00
N ARG A 279 17.31 7.61 -5.66
CA ARG A 279 18.38 7.56 -6.66
C ARG A 279 18.66 6.10 -7.03
N LEU A 280 18.48 5.74 -8.30
CA LEU A 280 18.71 4.39 -8.82
C LEU A 280 20.13 4.23 -9.39
N GLY A 281 20.69 5.30 -9.92
CA GLY A 281 22.00 5.34 -10.53
C GLY A 281 22.51 6.77 -10.69
N THR A 282 23.48 6.96 -11.57
CA THR A 282 24.12 8.26 -11.78
C THR A 282 23.14 9.30 -12.30
N ASP A 283 22.33 8.93 -13.30
CA ASP A 283 21.42 9.75 -14.10
C ASP A 283 19.95 9.34 -13.96
N GLU A 284 19.67 8.34 -13.12
CA GLU A 284 18.35 7.71 -13.01
C GLU A 284 17.75 7.87 -11.62
N PHE A 285 16.52 8.36 -11.58
CA PHE A 285 15.76 8.65 -10.37
C PHE A 285 14.38 8.00 -10.45
N LEU A 286 13.83 7.60 -9.31
CA LEU A 286 12.53 6.97 -9.22
C LEU A 286 11.70 7.67 -8.14
N LEU A 287 10.50 8.10 -8.51
CA LEU A 287 9.47 8.47 -7.55
C LEU A 287 8.57 7.28 -7.26
N VAL A 288 8.27 7.08 -5.98
CA VAL A 288 7.38 6.06 -5.48
C VAL A 288 6.27 6.73 -4.68
N GLN A 289 5.04 6.66 -5.20
CA GLN A 289 3.91 7.45 -4.73
C GLN A 289 2.71 6.53 -4.42
N PRO A 290 2.46 6.22 -3.13
CA PRO A 290 1.33 5.38 -2.74
C PRO A 290 -0.02 6.05 -3.01
N ALA A 291 -1.04 5.24 -3.36
CA ALA A 291 -2.42 5.70 -3.56
C ALA A 291 -2.50 6.96 -4.44
N LEU A 292 -1.93 6.87 -5.63
CA LEU A 292 -2.00 7.92 -6.65
C LEU A 292 -2.80 7.39 -7.84
N GLU A 293 -3.72 8.21 -8.34
CA GLU A 293 -4.51 7.88 -9.52
C GLU A 293 -3.69 8.02 -10.81
N ALA A 294 -4.13 7.36 -11.87
CA ALA A 294 -3.42 7.36 -13.16
C ALA A 294 -3.27 8.77 -13.75
N ALA A 295 -4.34 9.57 -13.69
CA ALA A 295 -4.35 10.93 -14.23
C ALA A 295 -3.36 11.83 -13.48
N ASP A 296 -3.37 11.79 -12.14
CA ASP A 296 -2.44 12.57 -11.31
C ASP A 296 -0.98 12.14 -11.52
N LEU A 297 -0.74 10.84 -11.69
CA LEU A 297 0.60 10.30 -11.98
C LEU A 297 1.14 10.86 -13.30
N THR A 298 0.32 10.85 -14.36
CA THR A 298 0.69 11.42 -15.66
C THR A 298 0.92 12.93 -15.56
N GLU A 299 0.03 13.67 -14.89
CA GLU A 299 0.18 15.12 -14.75
C GLU A 299 1.47 15.49 -14.01
N ARG A 300 1.77 14.78 -12.91
CA ARG A 300 3.01 14.97 -12.13
C ARG A 300 4.25 14.65 -12.95
N SER A 301 4.24 13.58 -13.75
CA SER A 301 5.34 13.24 -14.64
C SER A 301 5.64 14.35 -15.65
N LEU A 302 4.60 14.83 -16.35
CA LEU A 302 4.73 15.92 -17.33
C LEU A 302 5.20 17.23 -16.68
N ARG A 303 4.73 17.51 -15.46
CA ARG A 303 5.18 18.68 -14.70
C ARG A 303 6.67 18.58 -14.35
N LEU A 304 7.12 17.43 -13.84
CA LEU A 304 8.52 17.20 -13.52
C LEU A 304 9.42 17.31 -14.76
N GLU A 305 9.01 16.71 -15.87
CA GLU A 305 9.76 16.78 -17.13
C GLU A 305 9.95 18.23 -17.60
N ARG A 306 8.88 19.03 -17.62
CA ARG A 306 8.96 20.46 -17.96
C ARG A 306 9.86 21.26 -17.02
N ARG A 307 9.75 21.01 -15.71
CA ARG A 307 10.52 21.74 -14.69
C ARG A 307 12.00 21.41 -14.75
N LEU A 308 12.33 20.12 -14.92
CA LEU A 308 13.71 19.66 -15.11
C LEU A 308 14.32 20.20 -16.41
N GLY A 309 13.55 20.20 -17.51
CA GLY A 309 14.02 20.78 -18.78
C GLY A 309 14.23 22.29 -18.70
N ALA A 310 13.47 22.99 -17.86
CA ALA A 310 13.61 24.42 -17.64
C ALA A 310 14.74 24.80 -16.65
N LEU A 311 15.50 23.83 -16.11
CA LEU A 311 16.59 24.13 -15.17
C LEU A 311 17.65 25.05 -15.78
N HIS A 312 17.84 25.03 -17.10
CA HIS A 312 18.75 25.95 -17.80
C HIS A 312 18.40 27.43 -17.56
N ALA A 313 17.12 27.76 -17.30
CA ALA A 313 16.68 29.14 -17.09
C ALA A 313 17.15 29.67 -15.72
N THR A 314 17.31 28.79 -14.75
CA THR A 314 17.88 29.10 -13.43
C THR A 314 19.40 28.92 -13.43
N TYR A 315 19.92 28.01 -14.26
CA TYR A 315 21.33 27.64 -14.35
C TYR A 315 21.80 27.62 -15.82
N PRO A 316 22.25 28.77 -16.37
CA PRO A 316 22.48 28.97 -17.82
C PRO A 316 23.51 28.05 -18.50
N PHE A 317 24.23 27.25 -17.72
CA PHE A 317 25.33 26.41 -18.20
C PHE A 317 24.96 24.91 -18.26
N VAL A 318 23.69 24.57 -18.02
CA VAL A 318 23.23 23.18 -17.95
C VAL A 318 21.93 23.02 -18.74
N ASP A 319 22.05 22.61 -20.00
CA ASP A 319 20.91 22.14 -20.79
C ASP A 319 20.67 20.66 -20.46
N LEU A 320 19.54 20.37 -19.81
CA LEU A 320 19.15 19.02 -19.43
C LEU A 320 17.99 18.54 -20.30
N HIS A 321 18.11 17.32 -20.81
CA HIS A 321 17.02 16.64 -21.50
C HIS A 321 16.50 15.49 -20.62
N PRO A 322 15.56 15.77 -19.70
CA PRO A 322 14.93 14.73 -18.90
C PRO A 322 13.98 13.88 -19.77
N ARG A 323 13.92 12.60 -19.48
CA ARG A 323 12.88 11.69 -19.98
C ARG A 323 12.17 11.03 -18.83
N THR A 324 10.85 10.95 -18.92
CA THR A 324 10.03 10.32 -17.89
C THR A 324 9.18 9.19 -18.43
N THR A 325 8.90 8.18 -17.60
CA THR A 325 7.85 7.18 -17.86
C THR A 325 7.15 6.82 -16.56
N THR A 326 5.87 6.45 -16.66
CA THR A 326 5.03 6.20 -15.49
C THR A 326 4.49 4.78 -15.45
N MET A 327 4.28 4.22 -14.27
CA MET A 327 3.60 2.94 -14.09
C MET A 327 2.79 2.91 -12.79
N LEU A 328 1.54 2.46 -12.87
CA LEU A 328 0.78 2.02 -11.70
C LEU A 328 1.05 0.54 -11.45
N THR A 329 1.42 0.18 -10.22
CA THR A 329 1.70 -1.22 -9.89
C THR A 329 1.38 -1.55 -8.44
N ARG A 330 0.89 -2.76 -8.23
CA ARG A 330 0.80 -3.40 -6.92
C ARG A 330 1.98 -4.34 -6.67
N ARG A 331 2.73 -4.72 -7.70
CA ARG A 331 3.78 -5.74 -7.59
C ARG A 331 4.89 -5.32 -6.64
N ARG A 332 5.34 -6.27 -5.82
CA ARG A 332 6.58 -6.20 -5.03
C ARG A 332 7.47 -7.41 -5.34
N PRO A 333 8.79 -7.25 -5.50
CA PRO A 333 9.56 -6.00 -5.59
C PRO A 333 9.10 -5.09 -6.73
N LEU A 334 9.49 -3.81 -6.70
CA LEU A 334 9.07 -2.84 -7.72
C LEU A 334 9.57 -3.29 -9.12
N PRO A 335 8.72 -3.25 -10.16
CA PRO A 335 9.05 -3.70 -11.51
C PRO A 335 9.91 -2.67 -12.29
N VAL A 336 11.03 -2.24 -11.69
CA VAL A 336 11.93 -1.22 -12.25
C VAL A 336 12.47 -1.62 -13.63
N HIS A 337 12.73 -2.91 -13.85
CA HIS A 337 13.16 -3.38 -15.18
C HIS A 337 12.08 -3.10 -16.25
N SER A 338 10.81 -3.35 -15.95
CA SER A 338 9.72 -3.09 -16.91
C SER A 338 9.59 -1.61 -17.21
N LEU A 339 9.72 -0.74 -16.20
CA LEU A 339 9.78 0.71 -16.38
C LEU A 339 10.95 1.14 -17.26
N ARG A 340 12.16 0.63 -17.02
CA ARG A 340 13.33 0.89 -17.88
C ARG A 340 13.09 0.45 -19.32
N GLY A 341 12.40 -0.67 -19.52
CA GLY A 341 12.00 -1.14 -20.85
C GLY A 341 11.06 -0.17 -21.57
N GLN A 342 10.09 0.41 -20.85
CA GLN A 342 9.20 1.45 -21.37
C GLN A 342 9.95 2.74 -21.68
N LEU A 343 10.84 3.19 -20.78
CA LEU A 343 11.60 4.42 -20.98
C LEU A 343 12.50 4.38 -22.23
N LYS A 344 13.01 3.20 -22.60
CA LYS A 344 13.76 3.01 -23.85
C LYS A 344 12.93 3.28 -25.12
N GLN A 345 11.61 3.20 -25.03
CA GLN A 345 10.70 3.52 -26.14
C GLN A 345 10.43 5.04 -26.24
N VAL A 346 10.72 5.80 -25.18
CA VAL A 346 10.66 7.27 -25.19
C VAL A 346 11.88 7.80 -25.95
N PRO A 347 11.71 8.51 -27.07
CA PRO A 347 12.82 8.97 -27.90
C PRO A 347 13.83 9.79 -27.08
N SER A 348 15.11 9.37 -27.12
CA SER A 348 16.20 10.16 -26.56
C SER A 348 16.43 11.38 -27.42
N THR A 349 16.34 12.56 -26.82
CA THR A 349 16.64 13.81 -27.50
C THR A 349 18.03 14.26 -27.06
N VAL A 350 19.06 13.61 -27.61
CA VAL A 350 20.44 14.11 -27.45
C VAL A 350 20.64 15.19 -28.51
N LEU A 351 20.24 16.42 -28.19
CA LEU A 351 20.36 17.57 -29.09
C LEU A 351 21.73 18.26 -28.98
N TRP A 352 22.80 17.49 -28.74
CA TRP A 352 24.14 18.08 -28.79
C TRP A 352 24.72 18.03 -30.22
N PRO A 353 25.16 19.16 -30.81
CA PRO A 353 25.19 20.51 -30.24
C PRO A 353 23.83 21.22 -30.31
N PRO A 354 23.52 22.16 -29.38
CA PRO A 354 22.26 22.88 -29.36
C PRO A 354 22.08 23.59 -30.70
N SER A 355 20.88 23.51 -31.25
CA SER A 355 20.49 24.15 -32.49
C SER A 355 20.29 25.66 -32.32
N HIS A 356 21.26 26.39 -31.77
CA HIS A 356 21.40 27.83 -31.97
C HIS A 356 22.85 28.27 -31.75
N GLY A 357 23.54 28.60 -32.85
CA GLY A 357 24.86 29.21 -32.80
C GLY A 357 25.79 28.78 -33.95
N MET A 358 25.38 28.95 -35.21
CA MET A 358 26.40 29.10 -36.25
C MET A 358 27.19 30.38 -35.94
N LEU A 359 28.47 30.25 -35.59
CA LEU A 359 29.40 31.35 -35.67
C LEU A 359 29.32 31.93 -37.10
N PRO A 360 29.15 33.25 -37.28
CA PRO A 360 29.23 33.83 -38.61
C PRO A 360 30.61 33.51 -39.18
N ALA A 361 30.62 32.81 -40.32
CA ALA A 361 31.84 32.60 -41.07
C ALA A 361 32.45 33.99 -41.36
N PRO A 362 33.77 34.20 -41.15
CA PRO A 362 34.39 35.44 -41.54
C PRO A 362 34.24 35.59 -43.06
N SER A 363 33.38 36.50 -43.48
CA SER A 363 33.34 37.00 -44.85
C SER A 363 34.59 37.84 -45.08
N GLY A 364 35.71 37.16 -45.30
CA GLY A 364 37.00 37.74 -45.65
C GLY A 364 37.29 37.50 -47.13
N ASN A 365 36.49 38.09 -48.01
CA ASN A 365 36.90 38.31 -49.39
C ASN A 365 37.75 39.59 -49.37
N GLY A 366 39.06 39.43 -49.21
CA GLY A 366 40.03 40.52 -49.15
C GLY A 366 41.28 40.13 -49.91
N SER A 367 41.22 40.33 -51.21
CA SER A 367 42.27 40.09 -52.18
C SER A 367 43.60 40.76 -51.80
N THR A 368 44.65 39.96 -51.91
CA THR A 368 46.02 40.26 -52.35
C THR A 368 46.45 41.70 -52.73
N TRP A 369 47.69 42.01 -52.31
CA TRP A 369 48.70 42.97 -52.81
C TRP A 369 48.68 44.42 -52.29
N PHE A 370 49.77 44.84 -51.62
CA PHE A 370 50.79 45.72 -52.22
C PHE A 370 52.08 45.77 -51.37
N HIS A 371 53.21 45.61 -52.09
CA HIS A 371 54.64 45.92 -51.87
C HIS A 371 55.35 45.69 -50.53
#